data_AF-A7SSW2-F1
#
_entry.id   AF-A7SSW2-F1
#
_cell.length_a   1.000
_cell.length_b   1.000
_cell.length_c   1.000
_cell.angle_alpha   90.00
_cell.angle_beta   90.00
_cell.angle_gamma   90.00
#
_symmetry.space_group_name_H-M   'P 1'
#
loop_
_entity.id
_entity.type
_entity.pdbx_description
1 polymer ?
#
loop_
_entity_poly.entity_id
_entity_poly.type
_entity_poly.pdbx_seq_one_letter_code
_entity_poly.pdbx_strand_id
1 'polypeptide(L)'
;MAANGRMIFFIEWDREFVSFIKGVTLSPSLRGHIIVHIFYPQDISQSLLPVYKPWLFKHPTPKETKGSTREQLENYIIKYKFTTQDSRADGLSGEPHAYVFTRTNELSKDIIASTYNKGISLKTNLQKECTLLDFLDYKCKACMIGFKDRKELHSHDKDFHSLLCFNPECKHCKKENSFSTEEELRLHLSKQMKCQFCPGKVFCSETFLEKHLKNSHKKCSCPCGKYFGNRQTYLDHFFSYYPPPKGLSRPKHRDGGMPSANVHPNKVKRKVQIEEDNAITTMRLTTASSSSTMFSIESLPGDG
;
A
#
# COMPACT_ATOMS: atom_id res chain seq x y z
N MET A 1 -10.01 11.28 -6.00
CA MET A 1 -10.40 11.31 -7.42
C MET A 1 -10.25 9.90 -7.95
N ALA A 2 -11.35 9.21 -8.23
CA ALA A 2 -11.31 7.83 -8.75
C ALA A 2 -11.11 7.90 -10.27
N ALA A 3 -9.87 7.75 -10.73
CA ALA A 3 -9.56 7.67 -12.14
C ALA A 3 -9.88 6.25 -12.65
N ASN A 4 -11.14 6.01 -13.03
CA ASN A 4 -11.57 4.75 -13.67
C ASN A 4 -11.11 4.67 -15.14
N GLY A 5 -9.92 5.17 -15.46
CA GLY A 5 -9.30 5.05 -16.77
C GLY A 5 -8.55 3.72 -16.90
N ARG A 6 -8.49 3.18 -18.12
CA ARG A 6 -7.69 1.98 -18.41
C ARG A 6 -6.20 2.30 -18.24
N MET A 7 -5.46 1.43 -17.55
CA MET A 7 -4.03 1.56 -17.33
C MET A 7 -3.28 0.61 -18.27
N ILE A 8 -2.32 1.15 -19.02
CA ILE A 8 -1.55 0.39 -20.00
C ILE A 8 -0.07 0.52 -19.67
N PHE A 9 0.63 -0.60 -19.53
CA PHE A 9 2.04 -0.64 -19.17
C PHE A 9 2.84 -1.21 -20.35
N PHE A 10 3.86 -0.50 -20.81
CA PHE A 10 4.82 -0.97 -21.81
C PHE A 10 6.19 -1.11 -21.15
N ILE A 11 6.74 -2.33 -21.16
CA ILE A 11 7.92 -2.66 -20.36
C ILE A 11 8.98 -3.28 -21.26
N GLU A 12 10.15 -2.67 -21.29
CA GLU A 12 11.40 -3.30 -21.75
C GLU A 12 11.82 -4.32 -20.67
N TRP A 13 11.53 -5.59 -20.91
CA TRP A 13 11.65 -6.65 -19.91
C TRP A 13 13.06 -7.22 -19.86
N ASP A 14 13.62 -7.22 -18.64
CA ASP A 14 14.90 -7.84 -18.34
C ASP A 14 14.91 -8.54 -16.98
N ARG A 15 16.10 -8.98 -16.53
CA ARG A 15 16.27 -9.72 -15.26
C ARG A 15 15.92 -8.89 -14.03
N GLU A 16 16.03 -7.57 -14.10
CA GLU A 16 15.76 -6.66 -12.98
C GLU A 16 14.25 -6.38 -12.84
N PHE A 17 13.47 -6.50 -13.92
CA PHE A 17 12.03 -6.24 -13.92
C PHE A 17 11.14 -7.42 -13.52
N VAL A 18 11.73 -8.58 -13.21
CA VAL A 18 10.95 -9.77 -12.81
C VAL A 18 10.06 -9.49 -11.61
N SER A 19 10.52 -8.67 -10.66
CA SER A 19 9.78 -8.28 -9.47
C SER A 19 8.51 -7.48 -9.76
N PHE A 20 8.41 -6.79 -10.89
CA PHE A 20 7.32 -5.87 -11.19
C PHE A 20 5.94 -6.55 -11.13
N ILE A 21 5.83 -7.79 -11.61
CA ILE A 21 4.58 -8.58 -11.61
C ILE A 21 4.66 -9.86 -10.77
N LYS A 22 5.80 -10.15 -10.15
CA LYS A 22 5.98 -11.38 -9.38
C LYS A 22 5.07 -11.38 -8.15
N GLY A 23 4.24 -12.40 -8.03
CA GLY A 23 3.30 -12.56 -6.92
C GLY A 23 2.07 -11.63 -6.97
N VAL A 24 1.97 -10.76 -7.98
CA VAL A 24 0.83 -9.85 -8.12
C VAL A 24 -0.37 -10.58 -8.72
N THR A 25 -1.53 -10.38 -8.09
CA THR A 25 -2.82 -10.88 -8.58
C THR A 25 -3.81 -9.73 -8.74
N LEU A 26 -4.66 -9.81 -9.77
CA LEU A 26 -5.74 -8.84 -9.99
C LEU A 26 -7.09 -9.52 -9.79
N SER A 27 -7.97 -8.84 -9.06
CA SER A 27 -9.40 -9.18 -8.97
C SER A 27 -10.02 -9.30 -10.38
N PRO A 28 -11.01 -10.18 -10.58
CA PRO A 28 -11.62 -10.40 -11.91
C PRO A 28 -12.11 -9.12 -12.58
N SER A 29 -12.75 -8.23 -11.82
CA SER A 29 -13.28 -6.94 -12.25
C SER A 29 -12.20 -5.93 -12.66
N LEU A 30 -11.00 -5.99 -12.09
CA LEU A 30 -9.88 -5.11 -12.44
C LEU A 30 -9.13 -5.57 -13.71
N ARG A 31 -9.21 -6.86 -14.07
CA ARG A 31 -8.43 -7.42 -15.20
C ARG A 31 -8.71 -6.74 -16.54
N GLY A 32 -9.92 -6.22 -16.77
CA GLY A 32 -10.26 -5.48 -17.99
C GLY A 32 -9.68 -4.07 -18.04
N HIS A 33 -9.29 -3.51 -16.90
CA HIS A 33 -8.80 -2.15 -16.75
C HIS A 33 -7.27 -2.05 -16.81
N ILE A 34 -6.56 -3.17 -16.76
CA ILE A 34 -5.09 -3.22 -16.76
C ILE A 34 -4.63 -4.01 -17.97
N ILE A 35 -3.68 -3.46 -18.72
CA ILE A 35 -2.96 -4.17 -19.76
C ILE A 35 -1.47 -4.01 -19.54
N VAL A 36 -0.72 -5.10 -19.59
CA VAL A 36 0.74 -5.09 -19.51
C VAL A 36 1.32 -5.70 -20.78
N HIS A 37 2.12 -4.94 -21.50
CA HIS A 37 2.92 -5.38 -22.65
C HIS A 37 4.38 -5.49 -22.23
N ILE A 38 4.95 -6.69 -22.31
CA ILE A 38 6.37 -6.92 -22.04
C ILE A 38 7.11 -7.23 -23.34
N PHE A 39 8.23 -6.55 -23.57
CA PHE A 39 9.11 -6.73 -24.74
C PHE A 39 10.42 -7.31 -24.26
N TYR A 40 10.84 -8.46 -24.79
CA TYR A 40 12.03 -9.15 -24.30
C TYR A 40 12.87 -9.78 -25.43
N PRO A 41 14.20 -9.85 -25.28
CA PRO A 41 15.06 -10.62 -26.18
C PRO A 41 14.64 -12.10 -26.22
N GLN A 42 14.53 -12.67 -27.43
CA GLN A 42 14.06 -14.05 -27.61
C GLN A 42 14.94 -15.11 -26.90
N ASP A 43 16.19 -14.78 -26.56
CA ASP A 43 17.12 -15.65 -25.84
C ASP A 43 16.98 -15.59 -24.31
N ILE A 44 16.00 -14.86 -23.77
CA ILE A 44 15.70 -14.88 -22.33
C ILE A 44 15.16 -16.24 -21.88
N SER A 45 15.60 -16.71 -20.71
CA SER A 45 15.10 -17.96 -20.13
C SER A 45 13.59 -17.90 -19.85
N GLN A 46 12.86 -18.96 -20.20
CA GLN A 46 11.43 -19.12 -19.89
C GLN A 46 11.13 -19.01 -18.39
N SER A 47 12.08 -19.42 -17.52
CA SER A 47 11.93 -19.29 -16.06
C SER A 47 11.91 -17.85 -15.55
N LEU A 48 12.40 -16.90 -16.36
CA LEU A 48 12.40 -15.47 -16.06
C LEU A 48 11.19 -14.76 -16.68
N LEU A 49 10.42 -15.46 -17.52
CA LEU A 49 9.20 -14.92 -18.08
C LEU A 49 8.04 -15.14 -17.13
N PRO A 50 7.14 -14.15 -16.99
CA PRO A 50 5.96 -14.30 -16.17
C PRO A 50 5.03 -15.39 -16.71
N VAL A 51 4.34 -16.08 -15.82
CA VAL A 51 3.30 -17.04 -16.16
C VAL A 51 2.17 -16.32 -16.91
N TYR A 52 1.46 -17.04 -17.78
CA TYR A 52 0.31 -16.51 -18.51
C TYR A 52 -0.71 -15.83 -17.57
N LYS A 53 -1.12 -14.61 -17.94
CA LYS A 53 -2.20 -13.85 -17.33
C LYS A 53 -3.02 -13.21 -18.46
N PRO A 54 -4.36 -13.12 -18.34
CA PRO A 54 -5.21 -12.60 -19.42
C PRO A 54 -4.98 -11.11 -19.74
N TRP A 55 -4.36 -10.37 -18.81
CA TRP A 55 -4.02 -8.95 -18.94
C TRP A 55 -2.55 -8.70 -19.33
N LEU A 56 -1.79 -9.76 -19.65
CA LEU A 56 -0.35 -9.71 -19.89
C LEU A 56 0.00 -10.24 -21.29
N PHE A 57 0.61 -9.39 -22.10
CA PHE A 57 1.00 -9.65 -23.49
C PHE A 57 2.51 -9.70 -23.62
N LYS A 58 3.01 -10.73 -24.30
CA LYS A 58 4.43 -11.04 -24.48
C LYS A 58 4.86 -10.76 -25.91
N HIS A 59 5.90 -9.94 -26.09
CA HIS A 59 6.43 -9.53 -27.38
C HIS A 59 7.92 -9.91 -27.46
N PRO A 60 8.26 -11.09 -28.02
CA PRO A 60 9.66 -11.46 -28.21
C PRO A 60 10.31 -10.61 -29.31
N THR A 61 11.53 -10.15 -29.07
CA THR A 61 12.30 -9.32 -29.99
C THR A 61 13.48 -10.13 -30.57
N PRO A 62 13.63 -10.25 -31.91
CA PRO A 62 14.73 -10.99 -32.50
C PRO A 62 16.09 -10.40 -32.15
N LYS A 63 17.10 -11.26 -32.03
CA LYS A 63 18.47 -10.88 -31.64
C LYS A 63 19.23 -10.12 -32.73
N GLU A 64 18.84 -10.30 -33.99
CA GLU A 64 19.64 -9.91 -35.18
C GLU A 64 19.13 -8.69 -35.95
N THR A 65 17.94 -8.17 -35.62
CA THR A 65 17.47 -6.93 -36.25
C THR A 65 18.18 -5.75 -35.61
N LYS A 66 18.61 -4.78 -36.43
CA LYS A 66 19.30 -3.54 -36.02
C LYS A 66 18.55 -2.68 -34.99
N GLY A 67 17.38 -3.11 -34.53
CA GLY A 67 16.61 -2.42 -33.51
C GLY A 67 16.69 -3.10 -32.16
N SER A 68 17.15 -2.33 -31.18
CA SER A 68 17.11 -2.71 -29.77
C SER A 68 15.69 -3.11 -29.34
N THR A 69 15.53 -3.97 -28.32
CA THR A 69 14.21 -4.32 -27.73
C THR A 69 13.37 -3.06 -27.46
N ARG A 70 14.04 -1.99 -27.07
CA ARG A 70 13.51 -0.63 -26.96
C ARG A 70 12.86 -0.14 -28.25
N GLU A 71 13.53 -0.14 -29.40
CA GLU A 71 12.95 0.34 -30.66
C GLU A 71 11.67 -0.40 -31.06
N GLN A 72 11.57 -1.69 -30.74
CA GLN A 72 10.34 -2.44 -31.01
C GLN A 72 9.19 -2.01 -30.10
N LEU A 73 9.48 -1.82 -28.80
CA LEU A 73 8.54 -1.23 -27.85
C LEU A 73 8.09 0.17 -28.32
N GLU A 74 9.03 1.01 -28.72
CA GLU A 74 8.78 2.38 -29.17
C GLU A 74 7.88 2.41 -30.42
N ASN A 75 8.22 1.60 -31.43
CA ASN A 75 7.42 1.44 -32.64
C ASN A 75 6.02 0.86 -32.35
N TYR A 76 5.92 -0.05 -31.38
CA TYR A 76 4.64 -0.61 -30.96
C TYR A 76 3.76 0.46 -30.34
N ILE A 77 4.29 1.29 -29.44
CA ILE A 77 3.55 2.40 -28.80
C ILE A 77 3.00 3.37 -29.85
N ILE A 78 3.81 3.74 -30.86
CA ILE A 78 3.38 4.66 -31.93
C ILE A 78 2.18 4.09 -32.69
N LYS A 79 2.25 2.80 -33.05
CA LYS A 79 1.21 2.08 -33.78
C LYS A 79 0.03 1.66 -32.90
N TYR A 80 0.20 1.70 -31.58
CA TYR A 80 -0.81 1.27 -30.63
C TYR A 80 -2.05 2.15 -30.79
N LYS A 81 -3.17 1.49 -31.04
CA LYS A 81 -4.47 2.13 -31.01
C LYS A 81 -4.89 2.22 -29.55
N PHE A 82 -4.62 3.38 -28.95
CA PHE A 82 -5.21 3.76 -27.67
C PHE A 82 -6.70 4.03 -27.91
N THR A 83 -7.47 2.98 -28.16
CA THR A 83 -8.91 3.07 -28.42
C THR A 83 -9.58 3.72 -27.22
N THR A 84 -10.06 4.94 -27.41
CA THR A 84 -11.07 5.62 -26.57
C THR A 84 -12.49 5.15 -26.91
N GLN A 85 -12.62 4.33 -27.95
CA GLN A 85 -13.87 3.73 -28.41
C GLN A 85 -14.22 2.52 -27.54
N ASP A 86 -14.81 2.76 -26.38
CA ASP A 86 -15.86 1.93 -25.76
C ASP A 86 -16.65 2.74 -24.71
N SER A 87 -16.71 4.05 -24.90
CA SER A 87 -17.48 4.99 -24.06
C SER A 87 -19.01 4.86 -24.23
N ARG A 88 -19.49 3.86 -24.99
CA ARG A 88 -20.94 3.65 -25.23
C ARG A 88 -21.52 2.34 -24.71
N ALA A 89 -20.70 1.39 -24.25
CA ALA A 89 -21.22 0.11 -23.74
C ALA A 89 -21.03 -0.09 -22.22
N ASP A 90 -19.91 0.34 -21.63
CA ASP A 90 -19.54 -0.09 -20.26
C ASP A 90 -19.27 1.04 -19.24
N GLY A 91 -19.64 2.30 -19.55
CA GLY A 91 -19.50 3.40 -18.58
C GLY A 91 -18.04 3.71 -18.17
N LEU A 92 -17.05 3.24 -18.94
CA LEU A 92 -15.63 3.51 -18.75
C LEU A 92 -15.29 4.92 -19.25
N SER A 93 -15.72 5.95 -18.51
CA SER A 93 -15.34 7.33 -18.80
C SER A 93 -14.00 7.66 -18.11
N GLY A 94 -12.90 7.55 -18.85
CA GLY A 94 -11.59 7.99 -18.38
C GLY A 94 -10.54 7.87 -19.45
N GLU A 95 -9.67 8.88 -19.57
CA GLU A 95 -8.53 8.81 -20.49
C GLU A 95 -7.60 7.67 -20.08
N PRO A 96 -7.11 6.87 -21.04
CA PRO A 96 -6.18 5.79 -20.75
C PRO A 96 -4.86 6.37 -20.23
N HIS A 97 -4.36 5.81 -19.14
CA HIS A 97 -3.08 6.18 -18.56
C HIS A 97 -2.02 5.18 -19.02
N ALA A 98 -1.05 5.65 -19.78
CA ALA A 98 0.02 4.80 -20.31
C ALA A 98 1.34 5.02 -19.54
N TYR A 99 1.98 3.93 -19.18
CA TYR A 99 3.23 3.91 -18.44
C TYR A 99 4.28 3.19 -19.28
N VAL A 100 5.47 3.77 -19.37
CA VAL A 100 6.56 3.19 -20.17
C VAL A 100 7.79 3.01 -19.31
N PHE A 101 8.30 1.78 -19.28
CA PHE A 101 9.45 1.38 -18.48
C PHE A 101 10.54 0.93 -19.44
N THR A 102 11.59 1.74 -19.57
CA THR A 102 12.79 1.47 -20.37
C THR A 102 14.01 1.61 -19.49
N ARG A 103 15.12 0.93 -19.83
CA ARG A 103 16.33 0.97 -19.00
C ARG A 103 16.88 2.37 -18.76
N THR A 104 16.68 3.29 -19.70
CA THR A 104 17.31 4.62 -19.70
C THR A 104 16.41 5.74 -19.21
N ASN A 105 15.18 5.50 -18.71
CA ASN A 105 14.20 6.52 -18.28
C ASN A 105 13.82 7.60 -19.32
N GLU A 106 14.47 7.61 -20.48
CA GLU A 106 14.28 8.54 -21.58
C GLU A 106 13.53 7.85 -22.72
N LEU A 107 12.53 8.55 -23.28
CA LEU A 107 11.81 8.15 -24.49
C LEU A 107 12.28 8.99 -25.68
N SER A 108 12.17 8.43 -26.89
CA SER A 108 12.38 9.23 -28.09
C SER A 108 11.35 10.36 -28.18
N LYS A 109 11.79 11.50 -28.72
CA LYS A 109 10.93 12.70 -28.91
C LYS A 109 9.71 12.37 -29.77
N ASP A 110 9.86 11.48 -30.73
CA ASP A 110 8.82 11.06 -31.65
C ASP A 110 7.65 10.36 -30.94
N ILE A 111 7.93 9.55 -29.92
CA ILE A 111 6.89 8.91 -29.10
C ILE A 111 6.15 9.94 -28.26
N ILE A 112 6.90 10.83 -27.60
CA ILE A 112 6.31 11.85 -26.74
C ILE A 112 5.36 12.72 -27.58
N ALA A 113 5.80 13.16 -28.77
CA ALA A 113 4.96 13.92 -29.69
C ALA A 113 3.74 13.12 -30.19
N SER A 114 3.94 11.86 -30.61
CA SER A 114 2.87 11.00 -31.13
C SER A 114 1.79 10.67 -30.09
N THR A 115 2.17 10.51 -28.82
CA THR A 115 1.24 10.18 -27.72
C THR A 115 0.60 11.41 -27.10
N TYR A 116 1.30 12.53 -27.01
CA TYR A 116 0.72 13.81 -26.58
C TYR A 116 -0.44 14.22 -27.48
N ASN A 117 -0.28 14.11 -28.80
CA ASN A 117 -1.34 14.40 -29.78
C ASN A 117 -2.57 13.48 -29.64
N LYS A 118 -2.44 12.36 -28.93
CA LYS A 118 -3.52 11.41 -28.64
C LYS A 118 -4.13 11.59 -27.23
N GLY A 119 -3.73 12.63 -26.50
CA GLY A 119 -4.21 12.90 -25.13
C GLY A 119 -3.67 11.93 -24.08
N ILE A 120 -2.52 11.31 -24.33
CA ILE A 120 -1.96 10.27 -23.45
C ILE A 120 -0.80 10.85 -22.67
N SER A 121 -0.89 10.81 -21.34
CA SER A 121 0.25 11.05 -20.48
C SER A 121 1.11 9.80 -20.40
N LEU A 122 2.30 9.82 -21.00
CA LEU A 122 3.33 8.82 -20.76
C LEU A 122 4.10 9.17 -19.49
N LYS A 123 4.23 8.20 -18.59
CA LYS A 123 5.10 8.32 -17.40
C LYS A 123 6.27 7.35 -17.54
N THR A 124 7.49 7.87 -17.45
CA THR A 124 8.71 7.08 -17.29
C THR A 124 9.19 7.21 -15.84
N ASN A 125 9.19 6.10 -15.11
CA ASN A 125 9.81 6.08 -13.78
C ASN A 125 10.33 4.67 -13.49
N LEU A 126 11.64 4.47 -13.63
CA LEU A 126 12.32 3.34 -13.01
C LEU A 126 12.62 3.66 -11.56
N GLN A 127 11.81 3.10 -10.67
CA GLN A 127 12.34 2.66 -9.38
C GLN A 127 12.49 1.15 -9.47
N LYS A 128 13.72 0.63 -9.27
CA LYS A 128 14.03 -0.81 -9.36
C LYS A 128 13.20 -1.68 -8.40
N GLU A 129 12.55 -1.06 -7.42
CA GLU A 129 11.75 -1.74 -6.40
C GLU A 129 10.23 -1.58 -6.58
N CYS A 130 9.77 -0.94 -7.67
CA CYS A 130 8.33 -0.78 -7.89
C CYS A 130 7.68 -2.05 -8.44
N THR A 131 6.44 -2.27 -8.02
CA THR A 131 5.57 -3.36 -8.46
C THR A 131 4.35 -2.78 -9.18
N LEU A 132 3.64 -3.61 -9.94
CA LEU A 132 2.37 -3.24 -10.57
C LEU A 132 1.36 -2.72 -9.53
N LEU A 133 1.39 -3.26 -8.31
CA LEU A 133 0.52 -2.81 -7.23
C LEU A 133 0.79 -1.37 -6.82
N ASP A 134 2.01 -0.83 -6.98
CA ASP A 134 2.31 0.55 -6.57
C ASP A 134 1.51 1.59 -7.35
N PHE A 135 1.03 1.22 -8.54
CA PHE A 135 0.19 2.07 -9.40
C PHE A 135 -1.30 1.95 -9.10
N LEU A 136 -1.71 1.07 -8.18
CA LEU A 136 -3.11 0.86 -7.82
C LEU A 136 -3.45 1.56 -6.50
N ASP A 137 -4.59 2.24 -6.46
CA ASP A 137 -5.11 2.87 -5.25
C ASP A 137 -5.67 1.82 -4.28
N TYR A 138 -6.41 0.83 -4.80
CA TYR A 138 -7.08 -0.18 -4.01
C TYR A 138 -6.31 -1.50 -4.09
N LYS A 139 -5.52 -1.77 -3.07
CA LYS A 139 -4.66 -2.96 -3.00
C LYS A 139 -4.53 -3.51 -1.60
N CYS A 140 -4.52 -4.83 -1.50
CA CYS A 140 -4.13 -5.53 -0.28
C CYS A 140 -2.63 -5.85 -0.37
N LYS A 141 -1.83 -5.20 0.48
CA LYS A 141 -0.37 -5.44 0.56
C LYS A 141 -0.03 -6.79 1.19
N ALA A 142 -0.91 -7.32 2.04
CA ALA A 142 -0.68 -8.63 2.68
C ALA A 142 -0.85 -9.78 1.68
N CYS A 143 -1.88 -9.70 0.83
CA CYS A 143 -2.19 -10.74 -0.16
C CYS A 143 -1.60 -10.47 -1.56
N MET A 144 -1.01 -9.29 -1.79
CA MET A 144 -0.52 -8.83 -3.10
C MET A 144 -1.62 -8.82 -4.19
N ILE A 145 -2.82 -8.36 -3.83
CA ILE A 145 -4.00 -8.32 -4.72
C ILE A 145 -4.41 -6.88 -5.01
N GLY A 146 -4.64 -6.55 -6.29
CA GLY A 146 -5.24 -5.30 -6.75
C GLY A 146 -6.75 -5.41 -6.98
N PHE A 147 -7.49 -4.37 -6.59
CA PHE A 147 -8.96 -4.28 -6.67
C PHE A 147 -9.40 -3.13 -7.56
N LYS A 148 -10.59 -3.25 -8.16
CA LYS A 148 -11.15 -2.20 -9.03
C LYS A 148 -11.53 -0.97 -8.22
N ASP A 149 -12.14 -1.18 -7.06
CA ASP A 149 -12.64 -0.11 -6.22
C ASP A 149 -12.47 -0.38 -4.72
N ARG A 150 -12.82 0.62 -3.92
CA ARG A 150 -12.79 0.54 -2.45
C ARG A 150 -13.76 -0.51 -1.89
N LYS A 151 -14.88 -0.79 -2.56
CA LYS A 151 -15.89 -1.74 -2.06
C LYS A 151 -15.35 -3.15 -2.13
N GLU A 152 -14.69 -3.51 -3.23
CA GLU A 152 -14.04 -4.81 -3.38
C GLU A 152 -12.90 -5.00 -2.38
N LEU A 153 -12.04 -3.99 -2.19
CA LEU A 153 -11.00 -4.05 -1.17
C LEU A 153 -11.61 -4.22 0.23
N HIS A 154 -12.67 -3.48 0.55
CA HIS A 154 -13.33 -3.60 1.84
C HIS A 154 -13.99 -4.98 2.04
N SER A 155 -14.60 -5.56 1.00
CA SER A 155 -15.14 -6.92 1.07
C SER A 155 -14.03 -7.94 1.27
N HIS A 156 -12.92 -7.81 0.55
CA HIS A 156 -11.75 -8.67 0.75
C HIS A 156 -11.20 -8.54 2.17
N ASP A 157 -11.03 -7.32 2.67
CA ASP A 157 -10.60 -7.08 4.04
C ASP A 157 -11.61 -7.70 5.02
N LYS A 158 -12.91 -7.64 4.73
CA LYS A 158 -13.97 -8.35 5.49
C LYS A 158 -13.72 -9.85 5.57
N ASP A 159 -13.57 -10.48 4.42
CA ASP A 159 -13.56 -11.94 4.33
C ASP A 159 -12.22 -12.56 4.73
N PHE A 160 -11.12 -11.82 4.55
CA PHE A 160 -9.76 -12.36 4.72
C PHE A 160 -9.00 -11.72 5.89
N HIS A 161 -9.42 -10.54 6.37
CA HIS A 161 -8.68 -9.77 7.37
C HIS A 161 -9.51 -9.26 8.56
N SER A 162 -10.84 -9.27 8.52
CA SER A 162 -11.66 -8.52 9.50
C SER A 162 -11.85 -9.18 10.85
N LEU A 163 -11.12 -10.25 11.09
CA LEU A 163 -11.03 -10.91 12.38
C LEU A 163 -9.56 -11.12 12.78
N LEU A 164 -8.65 -10.30 12.23
CA LEU A 164 -7.23 -10.35 12.56
C LEU A 164 -6.79 -9.11 13.32
N CYS A 165 -5.82 -9.31 14.21
CA CYS A 165 -5.10 -8.20 14.80
C CYS A 165 -3.92 -7.80 13.90
N PHE A 166 -3.87 -6.54 13.47
CA PHE A 166 -2.78 -6.01 12.64
C PHE A 166 -1.43 -5.88 13.36
N ASN A 167 -1.36 -6.18 14.66
CA ASN A 167 -0.09 -6.20 15.38
C ASN A 167 0.68 -7.49 15.04
N PRO A 168 1.87 -7.42 14.41
CA PRO A 168 2.61 -8.60 13.97
C PRO A 168 3.03 -9.52 15.13
N GLU A 169 3.19 -8.98 16.34
CA GLU A 169 3.54 -9.74 17.55
C GLU A 169 2.31 -10.39 18.22
N CYS A 170 1.09 -10.13 17.71
CA CYS A 170 -0.13 -10.71 18.24
C CYS A 170 -0.34 -12.14 17.74
N LYS A 171 -0.79 -13.04 18.62
CA LYS A 171 -1.17 -14.40 18.24
C LYS A 171 -2.28 -14.44 17.19
N HIS A 172 -3.18 -13.45 17.23
CA HIS A 172 -4.32 -13.29 16.32
C HIS A 172 -3.98 -12.54 15.03
N CYS A 173 -2.69 -12.36 14.70
CA CYS A 173 -2.27 -11.74 13.44
C CYS A 173 -2.36 -12.69 12.24
N LYS A 174 -2.52 -14.00 12.50
CA LYS A 174 -2.64 -15.04 11.49
C LYS A 174 -4.07 -15.57 11.40
N LYS A 175 -4.47 -15.98 10.19
CA LYS A 175 -5.80 -16.53 9.89
C LYS A 175 -6.19 -17.72 10.77
N GLU A 176 -5.23 -18.59 11.07
CA GLU A 176 -5.40 -19.76 11.95
C GLU A 176 -5.86 -19.41 13.37
N ASN A 177 -5.56 -18.19 13.83
CA ASN A 177 -5.93 -17.68 15.15
C ASN A 177 -6.82 -16.44 15.04
N SER A 178 -7.59 -16.31 13.95
CA SER A 178 -8.55 -15.20 13.83
C SER A 178 -9.60 -15.24 14.94
N PHE A 179 -10.14 -14.07 15.27
CA PHE A 179 -11.31 -13.97 16.16
C PHE A 179 -12.52 -14.64 15.50
N SER A 180 -13.45 -15.14 16.30
CA SER A 180 -14.67 -15.76 15.77
C SER A 180 -15.72 -14.72 15.42
N THR A 181 -15.67 -13.55 16.09
CA THR A 181 -16.64 -12.46 15.90
C THR A 181 -15.95 -11.09 15.88
N GLU A 182 -16.61 -10.11 15.27
CA GLU A 182 -16.14 -8.72 15.23
C GLU A 182 -16.09 -8.10 16.63
N GLU A 183 -16.98 -8.53 17.53
CA GLU A 183 -17.02 -8.08 18.92
C GLU A 183 -15.78 -8.54 19.70
N GLU A 184 -15.31 -9.77 19.48
CA GLU A 184 -14.06 -10.28 20.05
C GLU A 184 -12.85 -9.51 19.55
N LEU A 185 -12.78 -9.22 18.24
CA LEU A 185 -11.72 -8.38 17.69
C LEU A 185 -11.78 -6.97 18.29
N ARG A 186 -12.96 -6.35 18.35
CA ARG A 186 -13.12 -5.01 18.91
C ARG A 186 -12.72 -4.96 20.38
N LEU A 187 -13.10 -5.98 21.16
CA LEU A 187 -12.70 -6.11 22.56
C LEU A 187 -11.19 -6.27 22.67
N HIS A 188 -10.58 -7.10 21.82
CA HIS A 188 -9.14 -7.28 21.78
C HIS A 188 -8.39 -5.98 21.44
N LEU A 189 -8.83 -5.25 20.41
CA LEU A 189 -8.26 -3.97 20.02
C LEU A 189 -8.45 -2.91 21.10
N SER A 190 -9.57 -2.91 21.83
CA SER A 190 -9.79 -2.00 22.96
C SER A 190 -8.86 -2.26 24.15
N LYS A 191 -8.38 -3.50 24.30
CA LYS A 191 -7.43 -3.91 25.34
C LYS A 191 -5.98 -3.69 24.93
N GLN A 192 -5.73 -3.18 23.71
CA GLN A 192 -4.38 -2.90 23.27
C GLN A 192 -3.73 -1.81 24.12
N MET A 193 -2.53 -2.10 24.58
CA MET A 193 -1.74 -1.21 25.42
C MET A 193 -0.74 -0.45 24.56
N LYS A 194 -0.48 0.81 24.89
CA LYS A 194 0.48 1.65 24.17
C LYS A 194 1.70 1.89 25.04
N CYS A 195 2.88 1.93 24.43
CA CYS A 195 4.05 2.44 25.13
C CYS A 195 3.93 3.96 25.29
N GLN A 196 4.09 4.46 26.51
CA GLN A 196 4.03 5.91 26.80
C GLN A 196 5.19 6.69 26.19
N PHE A 197 6.27 5.99 25.80
CA PHE A 197 7.50 6.61 25.31
C PHE A 197 7.67 6.46 23.78
N CYS A 198 7.00 5.49 23.15
CA CYS A 198 7.12 5.21 21.73
C CYS A 198 5.78 5.49 21.01
N PRO A 199 5.64 6.65 20.34
CA PRO A 199 4.43 6.95 19.58
C PRO A 199 4.24 5.90 18.47
N GLY A 200 3.05 5.31 18.41
CA GLY A 200 2.70 4.30 17.41
C GLY A 200 3.05 2.84 17.78
N LYS A 201 3.75 2.58 18.90
CA LYS A 201 3.97 1.21 19.38
C LYS A 201 2.80 0.74 20.24
N VAL A 202 2.13 -0.32 19.78
CA VAL A 202 0.94 -0.90 20.39
C VAL A 202 1.18 -2.38 20.67
N PHE A 203 0.68 -2.88 21.79
CA PHE A 203 0.91 -4.23 22.30
C PHE A 203 -0.41 -4.88 22.67
N CYS A 204 -0.55 -6.17 22.35
CA CYS A 204 -1.79 -6.91 22.58
C CYS A 204 -1.79 -7.71 23.90
N SER A 205 -0.68 -7.69 24.65
CA SER A 205 -0.60 -8.22 26.00
C SER A 205 0.34 -7.36 26.85
N GLU A 206 0.10 -7.37 28.16
CA GLU A 206 0.97 -6.74 29.14
C GLU A 206 2.39 -7.32 29.10
N THR A 207 2.51 -8.64 28.96
CA THR A 207 3.81 -9.32 28.86
C THR A 207 4.68 -8.82 27.69
N PHE A 208 4.07 -8.54 26.53
CA PHE A 208 4.80 -7.98 25.39
C PHE A 208 5.17 -6.51 25.62
N LEU A 209 4.28 -5.73 26.25
CA LEU A 209 4.59 -4.36 26.66
C LEU A 209 5.75 -4.32 27.65
N GLU A 210 5.72 -5.15 28.70
CA GLU A 210 6.79 -5.24 29.70
C GLU A 210 8.12 -5.66 29.08
N LYS A 211 8.10 -6.65 28.18
CA LYS A 211 9.29 -7.07 27.44
C LYS A 211 9.85 -5.92 26.59
N HIS A 212 8.98 -5.16 25.93
CA HIS A 212 9.39 -3.96 25.21
C HIS A 212 9.97 -2.90 26.16
N LEU A 213 9.31 -2.61 27.29
CA LEU A 213 9.82 -1.67 28.28
C LEU A 213 11.21 -2.08 28.79
N LYS A 214 11.42 -3.37 29.07
CA LYS A 214 12.71 -3.92 29.52
C LYS A 214 13.81 -3.82 28.47
N ASN A 215 13.47 -4.02 27.20
CA ASN A 215 14.46 -4.08 26.12
C ASN A 215 14.74 -2.71 25.47
N SER A 216 13.76 -1.82 25.46
CA SER A 216 13.81 -0.55 24.72
C SER A 216 13.90 0.67 25.63
N HIS A 217 13.55 0.55 26.92
CA HIS A 217 13.56 1.64 27.87
C HIS A 217 14.42 1.32 29.10
N LYS A 218 15.05 2.36 29.66
CA LYS A 218 15.92 2.17 30.82
C LYS A 218 15.07 2.10 32.09
N LYS A 219 15.15 0.98 32.80
CA LYS A 219 14.54 0.82 34.13
C LYS A 219 15.39 1.53 35.18
N CYS A 220 14.77 2.27 36.10
CA CYS A 220 15.46 2.82 37.26
C CYS A 220 16.05 1.71 38.12
N SER A 221 17.29 1.90 38.57
CA SER A 221 17.90 1.06 39.61
C SER A 221 17.43 1.41 41.02
N CYS A 222 16.65 2.49 41.17
CA CYS A 222 16.05 2.90 42.43
C CYS A 222 14.79 2.09 42.77
N PRO A 223 14.30 2.10 44.02
CA PRO A 223 13.11 1.37 44.44
C PRO A 223 11.83 1.73 43.66
N CYS A 224 11.80 2.86 42.95
CA CYS A 224 10.64 3.28 42.18
C CYS A 224 10.37 2.40 40.94
N GLY A 225 11.38 1.68 40.43
CA GLY A 225 11.23 0.74 39.31
C GLY A 225 10.74 1.32 37.98
N LYS A 226 10.65 2.65 37.84
CA LYS A 226 10.08 3.33 36.67
C LYS A 226 10.95 3.17 35.43
N TYR A 227 10.31 3.16 34.26
CA TYR A 227 10.96 3.21 32.96
C TYR A 227 11.05 4.64 32.44
N PHE A 228 12.08 4.93 31.64
CA PHE A 228 12.31 6.25 31.07
C PHE A 228 12.47 6.16 29.55
N GLY A 229 11.77 7.05 28.85
CA GLY A 229 11.77 7.12 27.38
C GLY A 229 13.07 7.65 26.78
N ASN A 230 13.83 8.46 27.53
CA ASN A 230 15.11 8.99 27.08
C ASN A 230 16.14 9.07 28.22
N ARG A 231 17.41 9.19 27.85
CA ARG A 231 18.53 9.23 28.80
C ARG A 231 18.48 10.45 29.73
N GLN A 232 18.02 11.59 29.24
CA GLN A 232 18.02 12.84 30.01
C GLN A 232 17.06 12.76 31.19
N THR A 233 15.81 12.35 30.94
CA THR A 233 14.78 12.17 32.00
C THR A 233 15.20 11.11 33.02
N TYR A 234 15.89 10.04 32.59
CA TYR A 234 16.49 9.08 33.51
C TYR A 234 17.57 9.72 34.40
N LEU A 235 18.48 10.51 33.84
CA LEU A 235 19.56 11.14 34.60
C LEU A 235 19.01 12.18 35.58
N ASP A 236 18.04 12.99 35.15
CA ASP A 236 17.38 13.96 36.02
C ASP A 236 16.75 13.28 37.25
N HIS A 237 16.06 12.15 37.03
CA HIS A 237 15.52 11.33 38.11
C HIS A 237 16.60 10.65 38.96
N PHE A 238 17.65 10.11 38.34
CA PHE A 238 18.72 9.43 39.07
C PHE A 238 19.45 10.40 40.01
N PHE A 239 19.77 11.60 39.54
CA PHE A 239 20.43 12.63 40.36
C PHE A 239 19.51 13.29 41.39
N SER A 240 18.18 13.20 41.24
CA SER A 240 17.26 13.63 42.30
C SER A 240 17.24 12.65 43.48
N TYR A 241 17.48 11.35 43.23
CA TYR A 241 17.49 10.31 44.26
C TYR A 241 18.89 10.02 44.84
N TYR A 242 19.94 10.21 44.04
CA TYR A 242 21.34 10.06 44.46
C TYR A 242 22.11 11.35 44.15
N PRO A 243 21.93 12.41 44.95
CA PRO A 243 22.69 13.63 44.78
C PRO A 243 24.18 13.31 44.94
N PRO A 244 25.06 13.86 44.08
CA PRO A 244 26.48 13.60 44.15
C PRO A 244 27.05 14.04 45.51
N PRO A 245 28.13 13.39 46.00
CA PRO A 245 28.84 13.83 47.19
C PRO A 245 29.21 15.31 47.09
N LYS A 246 29.10 16.04 48.20
CA LYS A 246 29.46 17.47 48.27
C LYS A 246 30.90 17.64 47.77
N GLY A 247 31.07 18.29 46.61
CA GLY A 247 32.38 18.52 45.98
C GLY A 247 32.45 18.22 44.48
N LEU A 248 31.52 17.42 43.94
CA LEU A 248 31.40 17.19 42.50
C LEU A 248 30.23 18.02 41.95
N SER A 249 30.54 19.19 41.40
CA SER A 249 29.55 20.04 40.72
C SER A 249 28.86 19.27 39.60
N ARG A 250 27.54 19.44 39.48
CA ARG A 250 26.74 19.03 38.30
C ARG A 250 27.50 19.44 37.03
N PRO A 251 27.66 18.57 36.01
CA PRO A 251 28.18 19.01 34.72
C PRO A 251 27.27 20.12 34.20
N LYS A 252 27.77 21.36 34.17
CA LYS A 252 27.09 22.45 33.47
C LYS A 252 27.13 22.12 31.99
N HIS A 253 26.03 21.63 31.44
CA HIS A 253 25.87 21.61 29.99
C HIS A 253 25.70 23.06 29.52
N ARG A 254 26.47 23.42 28.49
CA ARG A 254 26.40 24.71 27.81
C ARG A 254 25.01 24.90 27.22
N ASP A 255 24.22 25.76 27.84
CA ASP A 255 23.18 26.50 27.13
C ASP A 255 23.86 27.39 26.10
N GLY A 256 23.72 27.03 24.82
CA GLY A 256 23.92 27.96 23.73
C GLY A 256 22.74 28.92 23.65
N GLY A 257 22.75 29.98 24.46
CA GLY A 257 22.10 31.25 24.10
C GLY A 257 23.06 32.03 23.18
N MET A 258 22.65 32.93 22.30
CA MET A 258 21.38 33.60 21.98
C MET A 258 21.67 34.48 20.71
N PRO A 259 20.82 35.38 20.14
CA PRO A 259 20.04 36.38 20.87
C PRO A 259 18.58 36.62 20.42
N SER A 260 17.83 37.12 21.40
CA SER A 260 16.54 37.79 21.30
C SER A 260 16.46 38.83 20.20
N ALA A 261 15.33 38.81 19.48
CA ALA A 261 14.68 40.01 18.98
C ALA A 261 13.35 40.20 19.73
N ASN A 262 13.21 41.34 20.40
CA ASN A 262 11.96 41.90 20.90
C ASN A 262 10.90 41.97 19.80
N VAL A 263 9.65 41.57 20.05
CA VAL A 263 8.42 42.35 19.74
C VAL A 263 7.26 41.81 20.61
N HIS A 264 6.49 42.72 21.22
CA HIS A 264 5.26 42.49 21.96
C HIS A 264 4.20 41.61 21.25
N PRO A 265 3.36 40.86 22.00
CA PRO A 265 2.22 40.18 21.43
C PRO A 265 1.01 41.12 21.34
N ASN A 266 0.64 41.48 20.12
CA ASN A 266 -0.67 42.06 19.84
C ASN A 266 -1.66 40.94 19.47
N LYS A 267 -2.88 41.09 20.00
CA LYS A 267 -4.00 40.13 19.96
C LYS A 267 -4.35 39.70 18.54
N VAL A 268 -4.47 38.39 18.30
CA VAL A 268 -5.47 37.85 17.36
C VAL A 268 -6.04 36.54 17.92
N LYS A 269 -7.31 36.59 18.31
CA LYS A 269 -8.17 35.43 18.59
C LYS A 269 -8.39 34.67 17.29
N ARG A 270 -8.18 33.34 17.29
CA ARG A 270 -8.97 32.41 16.46
C ARG A 270 -9.32 31.18 17.27
N LYS A 271 -10.60 31.12 17.67
CA LYS A 271 -11.33 29.90 17.98
C LYS A 271 -11.23 28.95 16.79
N VAL A 272 -10.92 27.68 17.03
CA VAL A 272 -11.40 26.59 16.18
C VAL A 272 -12.16 25.64 17.10
N GLN A 273 -13.45 25.67 16.89
CA GLN A 273 -14.49 24.80 17.43
C GLN A 273 -14.39 23.49 16.63
N ILE A 274 -14.20 22.36 17.29
CA ILE A 274 -14.48 21.05 16.70
C ILE A 274 -15.81 20.64 17.31
N GLU A 275 -16.88 20.87 16.58
CA GLU A 275 -18.20 20.31 16.83
C GLU A 275 -18.17 18.84 16.42
N GLU A 276 -18.56 18.00 17.38
CA GLU A 276 -19.04 16.65 17.17
C GLU A 276 -20.35 16.72 16.39
N ASP A 277 -20.54 15.82 15.42
CA ASP A 277 -21.87 15.38 15.02
C ASP A 277 -21.84 13.90 14.66
N ASN A 278 -22.23 13.10 15.65
CA ASN A 278 -22.82 11.79 15.47
C ASN A 278 -24.30 11.97 15.15
N ALA A 279 -24.75 11.50 13.98
CA ALA A 279 -26.16 11.28 13.74
C ALA A 279 -26.36 9.94 13.03
N ILE A 280 -26.70 8.96 13.87
CA ILE A 280 -27.39 7.73 13.56
C ILE A 280 -28.71 8.10 12.86
N THR A 281 -28.96 7.56 11.67
CA THR A 281 -30.31 7.52 11.09
C THR A 281 -30.68 6.08 10.78
N THR A 282 -31.60 5.59 11.61
CA THR A 282 -32.37 4.37 11.44
C THR A 282 -33.32 4.51 10.24
N MET A 283 -33.33 3.56 9.33
CA MET A 283 -34.54 3.18 8.62
C MET A 283 -34.73 1.67 8.63
N ARG A 284 -36.00 1.32 8.82
CA ARG A 284 -36.60 0.04 9.18
C ARG A 284 -37.49 -0.37 7.99
N LEU A 285 -37.86 -1.66 7.93
CA LEU A 285 -38.91 -2.29 7.09
C LEU A 285 -38.42 -2.65 5.67
N THR A 286 -38.70 -3.80 5.05
CA THR A 286 -39.71 -4.86 5.30
C THR A 286 -39.38 -6.13 4.49
N THR A 287 -39.92 -7.24 5.00
CA THR A 287 -40.16 -8.59 4.45
C THR A 287 -40.33 -8.81 2.93
N ALA A 288 -39.78 -9.92 2.41
CA ALA A 288 -40.35 -10.86 1.42
C ALA A 288 -39.25 -11.86 0.96
N SER A 289 -39.27 -13.12 1.42
CA SER A 289 -39.83 -14.30 0.75
C SER A 289 -39.06 -14.81 -0.48
N SER A 290 -38.60 -16.07 -0.36
CA SER A 290 -38.59 -17.14 -1.39
C SER A 290 -37.82 -16.92 -2.69
N SER A 291 -36.82 -17.77 -2.97
CA SER A 291 -37.07 -19.02 -3.69
C SER A 291 -35.77 -19.78 -3.99
N SER A 292 -35.81 -21.03 -3.57
CA SER A 292 -34.89 -22.10 -3.93
C SER A 292 -35.28 -22.61 -5.32
N THR A 293 -34.33 -22.68 -6.25
CA THR A 293 -34.45 -23.54 -7.43
C THR A 293 -33.08 -24.10 -7.76
N MET A 294 -32.95 -25.40 -7.50
CA MET A 294 -31.95 -26.29 -8.07
C MET A 294 -32.02 -26.22 -9.59
N PHE A 295 -30.87 -26.14 -10.24
CA PHE A 295 -30.75 -26.53 -11.65
C PHE A 295 -30.05 -27.89 -11.72
N SER A 296 -30.83 -28.87 -12.15
CA SER A 296 -30.39 -30.20 -12.55
C SER A 296 -29.52 -30.12 -13.81
N ILE A 297 -28.54 -31.01 -13.85
CA ILE A 297 -27.67 -31.32 -14.97
C ILE A 297 -28.43 -32.27 -15.89
N GLU A 298 -28.71 -31.85 -17.13
CA GLU A 298 -29.05 -32.76 -18.23
C GLU A 298 -27.84 -32.93 -19.13
N SER A 299 -27.33 -34.15 -19.13
CA SER A 299 -26.31 -34.67 -20.03
C SER A 299 -26.93 -34.92 -21.41
N LEU A 300 -26.28 -34.42 -22.47
CA LEU A 300 -26.58 -34.82 -23.85
C LEU A 300 -25.76 -36.08 -24.23
N PRO A 301 -26.31 -36.94 -25.11
CA PRO A 301 -25.69 -38.20 -25.50
C PRO A 301 -24.58 -38.00 -26.53
N GLY A 302 -23.52 -38.79 -26.39
CA GLY A 302 -22.51 -38.99 -27.43
C GLY A 302 -22.97 -40.10 -28.37
N ASP A 303 -23.01 -39.78 -29.66
CA ASP A 303 -23.12 -40.72 -30.76
C ASP A 303 -21.88 -40.56 -31.66
N GLY A 304 -21.36 -41.71 -32.13
CA GLY A 304 -20.66 -41.85 -33.41
C GLY A 304 -19.19 -41.51 -33.44
#